data_AF-A0A919CG38-F1
#
_entry.id   AF-A0A919CG38-F1
#
_cell.length_a   1.000
_cell.length_b   1.000
_cell.length_c   1.000
_cell.angle_alpha   90.00
_cell.angle_beta   90.00
_cell.angle_gamma   90.00
#
_symmetry.space_group_name_H-M   'P 1'
#
loop_
_entity.id
_entity.type
_entity.pdbx_description
1 polymer ?
#
loop_
_entity_poly.entity_id
_entity_poly.type
_entity_poly.pdbx_seq_one_letter_code
_entity_poly.pdbx_strand_id
1 'polypeptide(L)' 'MPLKFWRRPLHAMTDAFTTAGLHLRRISEPQPDPAARNLYPEGFHALSTRIAFLFFVLQR' A
#
# COMPACT_ATOMS: atom_id res chain seq x y z
N MET A 1 -18.50 13.28 -2.12
CA MET A 1 -18.33 12.64 -3.44
C MET A 1 -17.98 11.17 -3.24
N PRO A 2 -18.52 10.22 -4.01
CA PRO A 2 -18.17 8.81 -3.84
C PRO A 2 -16.72 8.58 -4.28
N LEU A 3 -15.95 7.88 -3.44
CA LEU A 3 -14.60 7.42 -3.80
C LEU A 3 -14.71 6.35 -4.89
N LYS A 4 -14.05 6.58 -6.04
CA LYS A 4 -13.95 5.57 -7.10
C LYS A 4 -12.76 4.65 -6.82
N PHE A 5 -13.05 3.41 -6.47
CA PHE A 5 -12.02 2.39 -6.25
C PHE A 5 -11.66 1.71 -7.57
N TRP A 6 -10.40 1.85 -7.98
CA TRP A 6 -9.83 1.11 -9.10
C TRP A 6 -9.11 -0.12 -8.55
N ARG A 7 -9.74 -1.30 -8.69
CA ARG A 7 -9.14 -2.56 -8.26
C ARG A 7 -8.23 -3.06 -9.37
N ARG A 8 -6.94 -3.18 -9.10
CA ARG A 8 -5.99 -3.90 -9.93
C ARG A 8 -5.27 -4.94 -9.08
N PRO A 9 -5.10 -6.18 -9.57
CA PRO A 9 -4.28 -7.15 -8.88
C PRO A 9 -2.81 -6.69 -8.89
N LEU A 10 -2.03 -7.16 -7.93
CA LEU A 10 -0.63 -6.76 -7.77
C LEU A 10 0.18 -6.99 -9.05
N HIS A 11 0.06 -8.15 -9.69
CA HIS A 11 0.79 -8.46 -10.92
C HIS A 11 0.51 -7.43 -12.02
N ALA A 12 -0.74 -7.01 -12.22
CA ALA A 12 -1.10 -6.03 -13.25
C ALA A 12 -0.52 -4.64 -12.95
N MET A 13 -0.32 -4.29 -11.67
CA MET A 13 0.39 -3.07 -11.30
C MET A 13 1.89 -3.19 -11.57
N THR A 14 2.51 -4.32 -11.22
CA THR A 14 3.94 -4.55 -11.45
C THR A 14 4.29 -4.66 -12.93
N ASP A 15 3.43 -5.30 -13.72
CA ASP A 15 3.57 -5.41 -15.18
C ASP A 15 3.45 -4.04 -15.85
N ALA A 16 2.59 -3.15 -15.33
CA ALA A 16 2.50 -1.79 -15.81
C ALA A 16 3.79 -1.00 -15.54
N PHE A 17 4.46 -1.22 -14.41
CA PHE A 17 5.75 -0.59 -14.13
C PHE A 17 6.84 -1.07 -15.09
N THR A 18 6.95 -2.39 -15.31
CA THR A 18 7.97 -2.95 -16.21
C THR A 18 7.72 -2.55 -17.66
N THR A 19 6.46 -2.56 -18.11
CA THR A 19 6.06 -2.08 -19.44
C THR A 19 6.41 -0.59 -19.63
N ALA A 20 6.32 0.22 -18.56
CA ALA A 20 6.74 1.62 -18.58
C ALA A 20 8.26 1.81 -18.49
N GLY A 21 9.06 0.74 -18.48
CA GLY A 21 10.52 0.79 -18.36
C GLY A 21 11.02 1.15 -16.96
N LEU A 22 10.22 0.90 -15.92
CA LEU A 22 10.60 1.12 -14.52
C LEU A 22 10.93 -0.21 -13.83
N HIS A 23 11.99 -0.19 -13.04
CA HIS A 23 12.37 -1.32 -12.19
C HIS A 23 11.80 -1.15 -10.79
N LEU A 24 11.06 -2.17 -10.33
CA LEU A 24 10.55 -2.24 -8.96
C LEU A 24 11.69 -2.58 -7.99
N ARG A 25 11.93 -1.70 -7.02
CA ARG A 25 12.99 -1.88 -6.00
C ARG A 25 12.48 -2.31 -4.65
N ARG A 26 11.27 -1.90 -4.29
CA ARG A 26 10.67 -2.26 -3.02
C ARG A 26 9.16 -2.26 -3.12
N ILE A 27 8.57 -3.27 -2.50
CA ILE A 27 7.16 -3.28 -2.12
C ILE A 27 7.14 -3.23 -0.60
N SER A 28 6.35 -2.32 -0.04
CA SER A 28 6.17 -2.22 1.42
C SER A 28 4.69 -2.24 1.77
N GLU A 29 4.36 -2.99 2.82
CA GLU A 29 3.06 -2.99 3.49
C GLU A 29 3.23 -2.24 4.83
N PRO A 30 3.08 -0.91 4.85
CA PRO A 30 3.41 -0.13 6.02
C PRO A 30 2.46 -0.41 7.18
N GLN A 31 3.03 -0.50 8.37
CA GLN A 31 2.27 -0.55 9.62
C GLN A 31 1.78 0.87 10.00
N PRO A 32 0.65 0.99 10.71
CA PRO A 32 0.22 2.26 11.26
C PRO A 32 1.27 2.82 12.24
N ASP A 33 1.30 4.15 12.38
CA ASP A 33 2.20 4.82 13.32
C ASP A 33 2.03 4.23 14.73
N PRO A 34 3.09 3.73 15.39
CA PRO A 34 3.02 3.19 16.73
C PRO A 34 2.38 4.15 17.76
N ALA A 35 2.54 5.47 17.59
CA ALA A 35 1.91 6.46 18.47
C ALA A 35 0.38 6.41 18.41
N ALA A 36 -0.20 6.01 17.28
CA ALA A 36 -1.64 5.86 17.12
C ALA A 36 -2.22 4.72 17.97
N ARG A 37 -1.40 3.79 18.48
CA ARG A 37 -1.86 2.71 19.36
C ARG A 37 -2.57 3.23 20.60
N ASN A 38 -2.08 4.33 21.18
CA ASN A 38 -2.66 4.91 22.40
C ASN A 38 -3.79 5.89 22.09
N LEU A 39 -3.71 6.58 20.95
CA LEU A 39 -4.67 7.64 20.57
C LEU A 39 -5.91 7.09 19.87
N TYR A 40 -5.78 5.98 19.14
CA TYR A 40 -6.86 5.35 18.40
C TYR A 40 -6.72 3.83 18.35
N PRO A 41 -6.90 3.14 19.50
CA PRO A 41 -6.54 1.72 19.64
C PRO A 41 -7.30 0.78 18.69
N GLU A 42 -8.61 1.00 18.54
CA GLU A 42 -9.49 0.22 17.65
C GLU A 42 -9.03 0.31 16.18
N GLY A 43 -8.80 1.53 15.69
CA GLY A 43 -8.33 1.73 14.32
C GLY A 43 -6.89 1.26 14.12
N PHE A 44 -6.04 1.40 15.13
CA PHE A 44 -4.69 0.85 15.11
C PHE A 44 -4.73 -0.67 14.92
N HIS A 45 -5.52 -1.38 15.73
CA HIS A 45 -5.66 -2.84 15.62
C HIS A 45 -6.23 -3.27 14.26
N ALA A 46 -7.26 -2.57 13.78
CA ALA A 46 -7.88 -2.85 12.50
C ALA A 46 -6.91 -2.64 11.31
N LEU A 47 -5.98 -1.69 11.40
CA LEU A 47 -4.98 -1.42 10.36
C LEU A 47 -3.70 -2.25 10.51
N SER A 48 -3.38 -2.74 11.71
CA SER A 48 -2.19 -3.58 11.93
C SER A 48 -2.38 -5.04 11.55
N THR A 49 -3.64 -5.50 11.44
CA THR A 49 -3.98 -6.91 11.18
C THR A 49 -4.37 -7.18 9.72
N ARG A 50 -4.44 -6.15 8.88
CA ARG A 50 -4.82 -6.27 7.47
C ARG A 50 -3.97 -5.35 6.60
N ILE A 51 -3.68 -5.78 5.38
CA ILE A 51 -2.98 -4.95 4.39
C ILE A 51 -3.95 -3.87 3.91
N ALA A 52 -3.76 -2.65 4.40
CA ALA A 52 -4.58 -1.49 4.00
C ALA A 52 -3.97 -0.71 2.82
N PHE A 53 -2.64 -0.70 2.73
CA PHE A 53 -1.90 0.03 1.70
C PHE A 53 -0.72 -0.78 1.18
N LEU A 54 -0.35 -0.53 -0.07
CA LEU A 54 0.82 -1.12 -0.71
C LEU A 54 1.65 0.00 -1.34
N PHE A 55 2.89 0.15 -0.93
CA PHE A 55 3.80 1.20 -1.37
C PHE A 55 4.85 0.61 -2.31
N PHE A 56 5.15 1.32 -3.40
CA PHE A 56 6.12 0.90 -4.41
C PHE A 56 7.25 1.93 -4.51
N VAL A 57 8.49 1.47 -4.43
CA VAL A 57 9.66 2.26 -4.81
C VAL A 57 10.09 1.81 -6.20
N LEU A 58 10.00 2.71 -7.17
CA LEU A 58 10.37 2.48 -8.55
C LEU A 58 11.61 3.29 -8.89
N GLN A 59 12.42 2.78 -9.80
CA GLN A 59 13.50 3.53 -10.40
C GLN A 59 13.48 3.36 -11.91
N ARG A 60 14.20 4.25 -12.61
CA ARG A 60 14.61 3.99 -13.98
C ARG A 60 15.77 2.99 -14.03
#